data_AF-A0A519IYJ8-F1
#
_entry.id   AF-A0A519IYJ8-F1
#
_cell.length_a   1.000
_cell.length_b   1.000
_cell.length_c   1.000
_cell.angle_alpha   90.00
_cell.angle_beta   90.00
_cell.angle_gamma   90.00
#
_symmetry.space_group_name_H-M   'P 1'
#
loop_
_entity.id
_entity.type
_entity.pdbx_description
1 polymer ?
#
loop_
_entity_poly.entity_id
_entity_poly.type
_entity_poly.pdbx_seq_one_letter_code
_entity_poly.pdbx_strand_id
1 'polypeptide(L)'
;MAENGRFDDDDVVPQLIGDRSHLSSTALIELEQAAALDVLRRTTAAGLGELGSQVLLMLLVLWQRQRRERSDRSFVVAVMGAELEDLCGLSEAAMLEGLQQLRPFIRVDDTELYFDGDIEVGLEPLFADETGVGAQLDRFWRASHVQMMQRAAREAGEAIESFFRLADRRGSAQGLERLVALRLQWRRHLEQRRLLDALNFTAALADLQGLHDELATLERIHDSLGALVVPGRRARDDLC
;
A
#
# COMPACT_ATOMS: atom_id res chain seq x y z
N MET A 1 30.96 37.19 1.88
CA MET A 1 31.00 35.86 1.23
C MET A 1 29.88 35.06 1.87
N ALA A 2 28.73 35.01 1.19
CA ALA A 2 27.49 34.48 1.75
C ALA A 2 27.35 32.99 1.42
N GLU A 3 27.09 32.23 2.48
CA GLU A 3 26.14 31.13 2.65
C GLU A 3 26.08 29.97 1.63
N ASN A 4 26.60 28.83 2.12
CA ASN A 4 26.11 27.47 1.96
C ASN A 4 24.68 27.33 1.40
N GLY A 5 24.58 27.02 0.11
CA GLY A 5 23.40 26.38 -0.48
C GLY A 5 23.32 24.93 -0.04
N ARG A 6 22.69 24.68 1.11
CA ARG A 6 22.15 23.37 1.46
C ARG A 6 20.89 23.20 0.61
N PHE A 7 21.02 22.53 -0.53
CA PHE A 7 19.86 22.00 -1.23
C PHE A 7 19.33 20.87 -0.36
N ASP A 8 18.21 21.10 0.32
CA ASP A 8 17.44 20.02 0.90
C ASP A 8 16.83 19.24 -0.27
N ASP A 9 17.22 17.97 -0.42
CA ASP A 9 16.71 17.03 -1.44
C ASP A 9 15.20 16.68 -1.27
N ASP A 10 14.48 17.42 -0.42
CA ASP A 10 13.04 17.27 -0.19
C ASP A 10 12.18 18.05 -1.22
N ASP A 11 12.79 18.87 -2.09
CA ASP A 11 12.07 19.82 -2.97
C ASP A 11 11.72 19.31 -4.38
N VAL A 12 12.07 18.07 -4.75
CA VAL A 12 11.76 17.53 -6.10
C VAL A 12 10.76 16.38 -6.01
N VAL A 13 9.64 16.59 -5.33
CA VAL A 13 8.45 15.77 -5.54
C VAL A 13 7.39 16.60 -6.24
N PRO A 14 7.06 16.31 -7.52
CA PRO A 14 5.98 17.00 -8.21
C PRO A 14 4.70 16.87 -7.39
N GLN A 15 4.21 18.00 -6.86
CA GLN A 15 2.97 18.07 -6.11
C GLN A 15 1.82 17.76 -7.06
N LEU A 16 1.29 16.54 -6.98
CA LEU A 16 0.49 15.94 -8.05
C LEU A 16 -1.02 16.17 -7.91
N ILE A 17 -1.42 17.26 -7.26
CA ILE A 17 -2.77 17.80 -7.38
C ILE A 17 -2.66 19.28 -7.69
N GLY A 18 -2.56 19.60 -8.98
CA GLY A 18 -2.56 20.96 -9.52
C GLY A 18 -1.41 21.85 -9.04
N ASP A 19 -1.21 22.98 -9.70
CA ASP A 19 -0.06 23.87 -9.49
C ASP A 19 0.11 24.46 -8.07
N ARG A 20 -0.72 24.06 -7.07
CA ARG A 20 -0.71 24.56 -5.69
C ARG A 20 -1.34 23.64 -4.62
N SER A 21 -1.28 22.30 -4.66
CA SER A 21 -1.95 21.53 -3.59
C SER A 21 -1.07 20.52 -2.85
N HIS A 22 -0.69 20.94 -1.64
CA HIS A 22 -0.65 20.09 -0.46
C HIS A 22 -2.11 19.83 -0.04
N LEU A 23 -2.70 18.69 -0.42
CA LEU A 23 -3.94 18.27 0.26
C LEU A 23 -3.57 18.05 1.73
N SER A 24 -4.09 18.88 2.61
CA SER A 24 -4.05 18.61 4.05
C SER A 24 -4.83 17.32 4.33
N SER A 25 -4.54 16.65 5.44
CA SER A 25 -5.30 15.47 5.87
C SER A 25 -6.82 15.69 5.90
N THR A 26 -7.25 16.93 6.17
CA THR A 26 -8.65 17.34 6.15
C THR A 26 -9.23 17.35 4.74
N ALA A 27 -8.49 17.86 3.75
CA ALA A 27 -8.93 17.92 2.37
C ALA A 27 -9.00 16.52 1.71
N LEU A 28 -8.19 15.56 2.17
CA LEU A 28 -8.33 14.15 1.77
C LEU A 28 -9.63 13.53 2.30
N ILE A 29 -9.98 13.78 3.57
CA ILE A 29 -11.23 13.27 4.17
C ILE A 29 -12.44 13.81 3.40
N GLU A 30 -12.44 15.10 3.05
CA GLU A 30 -13.51 15.71 2.24
C GLU A 30 -13.61 15.06 0.85
N LEU A 31 -12.47 14.75 0.22
CA LEU A 31 -12.42 14.09 -1.08
C LEU A 31 -12.93 12.64 -1.01
N GLU A 32 -12.59 11.90 0.05
CA GLU A 32 -13.08 10.54 0.30
C GLU A 32 -14.60 10.51 0.56
N GLN A 33 -15.11 11.49 1.30
CA GLN A 33 -16.54 11.66 1.52
C GLN A 33 -17.27 11.99 0.23
N ALA A 34 -16.74 12.93 -0.57
CA ALA A 34 -17.32 13.28 -1.86
C ALA A 34 -17.34 12.09 -2.82
N ALA A 35 -16.29 11.27 -2.85
CA ALA A 35 -16.24 10.08 -3.68
C ALA A 35 -17.23 9.00 -3.22
N ALA A 36 -17.35 8.76 -1.92
CA ALA A 36 -18.33 7.81 -1.38
C ALA A 36 -19.77 8.21 -1.73
N LEU A 37 -20.10 9.51 -1.63
CA LEU A 37 -21.41 10.03 -2.03
C LEU A 37 -21.66 9.87 -3.54
N ASP A 38 -20.66 10.16 -4.37
CA ASP A 38 -20.80 9.99 -5.81
C ASP A 38 -20.97 8.52 -6.21
N VAL A 39 -20.25 7.60 -5.56
CA VAL A 39 -20.39 6.14 -5.73
C VAL A 39 -21.81 5.69 -5.39
N LEU A 40 -22.34 6.08 -4.23
CA LEU A 40 -23.72 5.75 -3.84
C LEU A 40 -24.73 6.30 -4.84
N ARG A 41 -24.56 7.56 -5.28
CA ARG A 41 -25.43 8.19 -6.27
C ARG A 41 -25.42 7.44 -7.61
N ARG A 42 -24.24 7.07 -8.12
CA ARG A 42 -24.09 6.37 -9.41
C ARG A 42 -24.63 4.94 -9.35
N THR A 43 -24.33 4.19 -8.29
CA THR A 43 -24.81 2.82 -8.11
C THR A 43 -26.33 2.75 -7.93
N THR A 44 -26.91 3.66 -7.13
CA THR A 44 -28.37 3.79 -7.00
C THR A 44 -29.01 4.16 -8.33
N ALA A 45 -28.44 5.11 -9.08
CA ALA A 45 -28.93 5.48 -10.41
C ALA A 45 -28.82 4.33 -11.43
N ALA A 46 -27.87 3.42 -11.24
CA ALA A 46 -27.70 2.20 -12.03
C ALA A 46 -28.63 1.06 -11.60
N GLY A 47 -29.50 1.27 -10.61
CA GLY A 47 -30.50 0.30 -10.17
C GLY A 47 -30.09 -0.58 -8.99
N LEU A 48 -29.07 -0.21 -8.22
CA LEU A 48 -28.77 -0.87 -6.96
C LEU A 48 -29.97 -0.78 -6.01
N GLY A 49 -30.41 -1.92 -5.49
CA GLY A 49 -31.55 -1.98 -4.56
C GLY A 49 -31.25 -1.40 -3.19
N GLU A 50 -32.27 -1.32 -2.34
CA GLU A 50 -32.18 -0.73 -0.99
C GLU A 50 -31.18 -1.48 -0.10
N LEU A 51 -31.28 -2.82 -0.05
CA LEU A 51 -30.35 -3.66 0.71
C LEU A 51 -28.91 -3.51 0.21
N GLY A 52 -28.70 -3.54 -1.10
CA GLY A 52 -27.38 -3.31 -1.69
C GLY A 52 -26.82 -1.92 -1.37
N SER A 53 -27.66 -0.90 -1.38
CA SER A 53 -27.28 0.48 -1.04
C SER A 53 -26.90 0.63 0.44
N GLN A 54 -27.63 -0.02 1.35
CA GLN A 54 -27.34 -0.02 2.78
C GLN A 54 -26.03 -0.73 3.10
N VAL A 55 -25.80 -1.90 2.50
CA VAL A 55 -24.53 -2.63 2.61
C VAL A 55 -23.38 -1.81 2.02
N LEU A 56 -23.56 -1.22 0.84
CA LEU A 56 -22.54 -0.37 0.21
C LEU A 56 -22.17 0.84 1.07
N LEU A 57 -23.15 1.49 1.70
CA LEU A 57 -22.90 2.59 2.62
C LEU A 57 -21.99 2.15 3.77
N MET A 58 -22.24 0.98 4.36
CA MET A 58 -21.40 0.45 5.45
C MET A 58 -20.01 0.07 4.95
N LEU A 59 -19.89 -0.55 3.78
CA LEU A 59 -18.60 -0.85 3.17
C LEU A 59 -17.78 0.43 2.90
N LEU A 60 -18.41 1.51 2.45
CA LEU A 60 -17.75 2.80 2.25
C LEU A 60 -17.32 3.47 3.57
N VAL A 61 -18.12 3.33 4.63
CA VAL A 61 -17.73 3.79 5.97
C VAL A 61 -16.54 3.00 6.51
N LEU A 62 -16.56 1.67 6.35
CA LEU A 62 -15.45 0.79 6.73
C LEU A 62 -14.19 1.15 5.94
N TRP A 63 -14.32 1.34 4.63
CA TRP A 63 -13.23 1.78 3.76
C TRP A 63 -12.59 3.10 4.21
N GLN A 64 -13.39 4.09 4.65
CA GLN A 64 -12.87 5.35 5.20
C GLN A 64 -12.21 5.18 6.58
N ARG A 65 -12.66 4.21 7.38
CA ARG A 65 -12.13 3.93 8.72
C ARG A 65 -10.86 3.09 8.71
N GLN A 66 -10.71 2.20 7.74
CA GLN A 66 -9.51 1.39 7.57
C GLN A 66 -8.35 2.32 7.22
N ARG A 67 -7.60 2.74 8.26
CA ARG A 67 -6.35 3.47 8.11
C ARG A 67 -5.45 2.64 7.20
N ARG A 68 -5.25 3.13 5.98
CA ARG A 68 -4.50 2.44 4.94
C ARG A 68 -3.02 2.40 5.34
N GLU A 69 -2.61 1.33 6.02
CA GLU A 69 -1.19 1.06 6.30
C GLU A 69 -0.44 0.65 5.02
N ARG A 70 -1.18 0.12 4.03
CA ARG A 70 -0.65 -0.25 2.71
C ARG A 70 -1.58 0.26 1.61
N SER A 71 -1.00 0.98 0.66
CA SER A 71 -1.69 1.64 -0.46
C SER A 71 -1.96 0.70 -1.66
N ASP A 72 -1.33 -0.47 -1.68
CA ASP A 72 -1.48 -1.52 -2.70
C ASP A 72 -2.88 -2.17 -2.66
N ARG A 73 -3.61 -1.95 -1.56
CA ARG A 73 -5.00 -2.38 -1.35
C ARG A 73 -5.92 -1.21 -1.00
N SER A 74 -5.69 -0.02 -1.58
CA SER A 74 -6.39 1.22 -1.18
C SER A 74 -7.92 1.19 -1.29
N PHE A 75 -8.48 0.25 -2.03
CA PHE A 75 -9.92 0.08 -2.26
C PHE A 75 -10.48 -1.25 -1.73
N VAL A 76 -9.68 -2.05 -1.03
CA VAL A 76 -10.15 -3.31 -0.45
C VAL A 76 -10.73 -3.06 0.93
N VAL A 77 -11.88 -3.68 1.21
CA VAL A 77 -12.47 -3.75 2.54
C VAL A 77 -12.51 -5.20 2.96
N ALA A 78 -11.83 -5.53 4.06
CA ALA A 78 -11.94 -6.80 4.75
C ALA A 78 -12.72 -6.60 6.06
N VAL A 79 -13.76 -7.38 6.30
CA VAL A 79 -14.62 -7.31 7.49
C VAL A 79 -15.25 -8.67 7.78
N MET A 80 -15.46 -8.99 9.06
CA MET A 80 -16.21 -10.19 9.43
C MET A 80 -17.71 -10.01 9.09
N GLY A 81 -18.36 -11.06 8.59
CA GLY A 81 -19.79 -11.03 8.25
C GLY A 81 -20.68 -10.59 9.41
N ALA A 82 -20.41 -11.11 10.62
CA ALA A 82 -21.15 -10.72 11.82
C ALA A 82 -20.97 -9.23 12.19
N GLU A 83 -19.77 -8.67 11.99
CA GLU A 83 -19.53 -7.24 12.21
C GLU A 83 -20.27 -6.39 11.18
N LEU A 84 -20.28 -6.83 9.91
CA LEU A 84 -21.03 -6.13 8.87
C LEU A 84 -22.55 -6.20 9.12
N GLU A 85 -23.06 -7.33 9.60
CA GLU A 85 -24.46 -7.51 10.01
C GLU A 85 -24.84 -6.48 11.07
N ASP A 86 -24.06 -6.41 12.16
CA ASP A 86 -24.24 -5.47 13.27
C ASP A 86 -24.19 -4.00 12.79
N LEU A 87 -23.24 -3.66 11.92
CA LEU A 87 -23.09 -2.30 11.38
C LEU A 87 -24.26 -1.91 10.47
N CYS A 88 -24.74 -2.84 9.65
CA CYS A 88 -25.87 -2.61 8.76
C CYS A 88 -27.20 -2.55 9.54
N GLY A 89 -27.28 -3.21 10.70
CA GLY A 89 -28.54 -3.43 11.42
C GLY A 89 -29.50 -4.32 10.63
N LEU A 90 -28.96 -5.19 9.77
CA LEU A 90 -29.72 -6.15 8.95
C LEU A 90 -29.63 -7.53 9.59
N SER A 91 -30.51 -8.45 9.19
CA SER A 91 -30.26 -9.88 9.45
C SER A 91 -29.22 -10.41 8.47
N GLU A 92 -28.53 -11.48 8.84
CA GLU A 92 -27.59 -12.21 7.98
C GLU A 92 -28.16 -12.44 6.56
N ALA A 93 -29.40 -12.92 6.45
CA ALA A 93 -30.04 -13.18 5.16
C ALA A 93 -30.22 -11.91 4.30
N ALA A 94 -30.62 -10.79 4.92
CA ALA A 94 -30.80 -9.53 4.22
C ALA A 94 -29.46 -8.86 3.84
N MET A 95 -28.44 -9.01 4.70
CA MET A 95 -27.07 -8.59 4.40
C MET A 95 -26.52 -9.36 3.19
N LEU A 96 -26.67 -10.69 3.18
CA LEU A 96 -26.24 -11.54 2.06
C LEU A 96 -26.95 -11.17 0.76
N GLU A 97 -28.25 -10.90 0.80
CA GLU A 97 -28.98 -10.40 -0.36
C GLU A 97 -28.44 -9.04 -0.84
N GLY A 98 -28.19 -8.10 0.07
CA GLY A 98 -27.58 -6.81 -0.27
C GLY A 98 -26.21 -6.95 -0.92
N LEU A 99 -25.37 -7.85 -0.39
CA LEU A 99 -24.08 -8.15 -0.99
C LEU A 99 -24.21 -8.83 -2.37
N GLN A 100 -25.20 -9.70 -2.57
CA GLN A 100 -25.47 -10.29 -3.89
C GLN A 100 -25.84 -9.22 -4.92
N GLN A 101 -26.62 -8.21 -4.54
CA GLN A 101 -26.95 -7.07 -5.39
C GLN A 101 -25.71 -6.24 -5.77
N LEU A 102 -24.66 -6.24 -4.93
CA LEU A 102 -23.42 -5.51 -5.17
C LEU A 102 -22.46 -6.19 -6.13
N ARG A 103 -22.58 -7.50 -6.36
CA ARG A 103 -21.66 -8.27 -7.23
C ARG A 103 -21.36 -7.65 -8.60
N PRO A 104 -22.31 -7.00 -9.30
CA PRO A 104 -22.03 -6.34 -10.58
C PRO A 104 -21.12 -5.11 -10.46
N PHE A 105 -20.96 -4.56 -9.26
CA PHE A 105 -20.32 -3.27 -9.00
C PHE A 105 -18.98 -3.39 -8.27
N ILE A 106 -18.68 -4.54 -7.68
CA ILE A 106 -17.48 -4.77 -6.86
C ILE A 106 -16.68 -5.96 -7.38
N ARG A 107 -15.40 -6.00 -7.02
CA ARG A 107 -14.53 -7.16 -7.24
C ARG A 107 -14.60 -8.07 -6.02
N VAL A 108 -14.74 -9.37 -6.25
CA VAL A 108 -14.71 -10.41 -5.21
C VAL A 108 -13.67 -11.43 -5.67
N ASP A 109 -12.57 -11.55 -4.93
CA ASP A 109 -11.46 -12.44 -5.31
C ASP A 109 -11.76 -13.90 -5.00
N ASP A 110 -12.55 -14.16 -3.96
CA ASP A 110 -12.95 -15.50 -3.58
C ASP A 110 -14.46 -15.52 -3.28
N THR A 111 -15.19 -16.18 -4.18
CA THR A 111 -16.64 -16.34 -4.05
C THR A 111 -17.05 -17.31 -2.94
N GLU A 112 -16.11 -18.13 -2.42
CA GLU A 112 -16.36 -19.05 -1.30
C GLU A 112 -16.20 -18.34 0.06
N LEU A 113 -15.30 -17.36 0.16
CA LEU A 113 -15.10 -16.54 1.38
C LEU A 113 -16.33 -15.72 1.79
N TYR A 114 -17.23 -15.46 0.85
CA TYR A 114 -18.56 -14.93 1.11
C TYR A 114 -19.40 -15.75 2.11
N PHE A 115 -19.03 -17.01 2.33
CA PHE A 115 -19.81 -17.99 3.09
C PHE A 115 -19.09 -18.55 4.32
N ASP A 116 -17.82 -18.19 4.56
CA ASP A 116 -17.02 -18.71 5.70
C ASP A 116 -16.70 -17.63 6.76
N GLY A 117 -17.36 -16.46 6.67
CA GLY A 117 -17.37 -15.44 7.72
C GLY A 117 -16.44 -14.24 7.50
N ASP A 118 -15.54 -14.29 6.51
CA ASP A 118 -14.63 -13.20 6.16
C ASP A 118 -15.00 -12.60 4.81
N ILE A 119 -15.50 -11.37 4.81
CA ILE A 119 -15.88 -10.64 3.60
C ILE A 119 -14.70 -9.78 3.16
N GLU A 120 -14.09 -10.11 2.02
CA GLU A 120 -13.08 -9.28 1.34
C GLU A 120 -13.63 -8.78 0.00
N VAL A 121 -13.83 -7.47 -0.13
CA VAL A 121 -14.40 -6.84 -1.31
C VAL A 121 -13.51 -5.74 -1.86
N GLY A 122 -13.24 -5.78 -3.16
CA GLY A 122 -12.55 -4.74 -3.90
C GLY A 122 -13.53 -3.70 -4.43
N LEU A 123 -13.39 -2.46 -3.97
CA LEU A 123 -14.21 -1.33 -4.40
C LEU A 123 -13.64 -0.61 -5.63
N GLU A 124 -12.49 -1.04 -6.17
CA GLU A 124 -11.83 -0.38 -7.32
C GLU A 124 -12.80 -0.06 -8.48
N PRO A 125 -13.71 -0.98 -8.89
CA PRO A 125 -14.62 -0.71 -10.00
C PRO A 125 -15.59 0.45 -9.75
N LEU A 126 -15.93 0.73 -8.48
CA LEU A 126 -16.80 1.84 -8.11
C LEU A 126 -16.13 3.21 -8.33
N PHE A 127 -14.80 3.24 -8.24
CA PHE A 127 -14.00 4.46 -8.35
C PHE A 127 -13.31 4.61 -9.72
N ALA A 128 -13.51 3.64 -10.62
CA ALA A 128 -13.04 3.66 -12.00
C ALA A 128 -13.84 4.68 -12.84
N ASP A 129 -13.59 5.96 -12.62
CA ASP A 129 -13.98 7.07 -13.49
C ASP A 129 -12.73 7.89 -13.77
N GLU A 130 -12.34 7.97 -15.05
CA GLU A 130 -11.11 8.66 -15.49
C GLU A 130 -11.07 10.15 -15.15
N THR A 131 -12.24 10.77 -14.92
CA THR A 131 -12.37 12.22 -14.73
C THR A 131 -13.03 12.63 -13.41
N GLY A 132 -13.64 11.69 -12.70
CA GLY A 132 -14.35 11.92 -11.46
C GLY A 132 -13.48 12.05 -10.21
N VAL A 133 -14.15 12.19 -9.06
CA VAL A 133 -13.52 12.25 -7.73
C VAL A 133 -12.71 10.98 -7.43
N GLY A 134 -13.15 9.83 -7.96
CA GLY A 134 -12.43 8.55 -7.86
C GLY A 134 -11.03 8.60 -8.49
N ALA A 135 -10.88 9.15 -9.70
CA ALA A 135 -9.55 9.35 -10.31
C ALA A 135 -8.67 10.31 -9.53
N GLN A 136 -9.24 11.33 -8.88
CA GLN A 136 -8.46 12.26 -8.04
C GLN A 136 -7.90 11.54 -6.80
N LEU A 137 -8.70 10.67 -6.17
CA LEU A 137 -8.27 9.84 -5.05
C LEU A 137 -7.23 8.80 -5.44
N ASP A 138 -7.46 8.07 -6.55
CA ASP A 138 -6.49 7.08 -7.05
C ASP A 138 -5.13 7.73 -7.35
N ARG A 139 -5.13 8.88 -8.04
CA ARG A 139 -3.89 9.65 -8.29
C ARG A 139 -3.20 10.06 -6.99
N PHE A 140 -3.96 10.54 -6.01
CA PHE A 140 -3.41 10.91 -4.70
C PHE A 140 -2.75 9.71 -4.01
N TRP A 141 -3.44 8.57 -3.91
CA TRP A 141 -2.90 7.39 -3.21
C TRP A 141 -1.72 6.77 -3.92
N ARG A 142 -1.73 6.68 -5.25
CA ARG A 142 -0.55 6.23 -6.01
C ARG A 142 0.65 7.13 -5.73
N ALA A 143 0.45 8.45 -5.71
CA ALA A 143 1.53 9.39 -5.41
C ALA A 143 2.06 9.22 -3.98
N SER A 144 1.18 9.18 -2.99
CA SER A 144 1.57 8.97 -1.59
C SER A 144 2.28 7.63 -1.38
N HIS A 145 1.85 6.58 -2.07
CA HIS A 145 2.52 5.27 -2.03
C HIS A 145 3.95 5.35 -2.52
N VAL A 146 4.14 5.88 -3.74
CA VAL A 146 5.47 5.98 -4.35
C VAL A 146 6.40 6.79 -3.46
N GLN A 147 5.91 7.92 -2.90
CA GLN A 147 6.68 8.73 -1.96
C GLN A 147 7.12 7.92 -0.73
N MET A 148 6.18 7.22 -0.11
CA MET A 148 6.45 6.39 1.07
C MET A 148 7.49 5.31 0.76
N MET A 149 7.33 4.61 -0.36
CA MET A 149 8.22 3.54 -0.80
C MET A 149 9.62 4.02 -1.12
N GLN A 150 9.77 5.11 -1.86
CA GLN A 150 11.08 5.69 -2.19
C GLN A 150 11.80 6.16 -0.93
N ARG A 151 11.07 6.77 0.03
CA ARG A 151 11.62 7.15 1.33
C ARG A 151 12.08 5.92 2.13
N ALA A 152 11.24 4.90 2.25
CA ALA A 152 11.57 3.67 2.95
C ALA A 152 12.77 2.96 2.31
N ALA A 153 12.86 2.95 0.98
CA ALA A 153 13.97 2.39 0.24
C ALA A 153 15.29 3.14 0.50
N ARG A 154 15.24 4.48 0.59
CA ARG A 154 16.41 5.29 1.00
C ARG A 154 16.89 4.90 2.39
N GLU A 155 15.98 4.84 3.37
CA GLU A 155 16.29 4.47 4.76
C GLU A 155 16.84 3.03 4.85
N ALA A 156 16.26 2.08 4.11
CA ALA A 156 16.75 0.70 4.03
C ALA A 156 18.14 0.61 3.36
N GLY A 157 18.43 1.41 2.34
CA GLY A 157 19.75 1.50 1.73
C GLY A 157 20.84 1.94 2.72
N GLU A 158 20.55 2.93 3.56
CA GLU A 158 21.46 3.37 4.62
C GLU A 158 21.68 2.29 5.70
N ALA A 159 20.63 1.53 6.02
CA ALA A 159 20.71 0.39 6.93
C ALA A 159 21.58 -0.75 6.37
N ILE A 160 21.44 -1.07 5.08
CA ILE A 160 22.26 -2.08 4.38
C ILE A 160 23.76 -1.73 4.47
N GLU A 161 24.13 -0.49 4.19
CA GLU A 161 25.53 -0.04 4.31
C GLU A 161 26.06 -0.17 5.75
N SER A 162 25.19 0.07 6.74
CA SER A 162 25.52 -0.11 8.15
C SER A 162 25.69 -1.59 8.52
N PHE A 163 24.87 -2.48 7.97
CA PHE A 163 25.01 -3.92 8.18
C PHE A 163 26.25 -4.49 7.48
N PHE A 164 26.65 -4.00 6.30
CA PHE A 164 27.91 -4.40 5.69
C PHE A 164 29.10 -4.09 6.60
N ARG A 165 29.14 -2.89 7.19
CA ARG A 165 30.17 -2.49 8.17
C ARG A 165 30.16 -3.38 9.42
N LEU A 166 28.99 -3.81 9.90
CA LEU A 166 28.87 -4.71 11.04
C LEU A 166 29.31 -6.14 10.71
N ALA A 167 28.97 -6.63 9.52
CA ALA A 167 29.36 -7.96 9.05
C ALA A 167 30.88 -8.08 8.90
N ASP A 168 31.55 -7.05 8.35
CA ASP A 168 33.02 -7.01 8.26
C ASP A 168 33.70 -7.16 9.62
N ARG A 169 33.12 -6.56 10.67
CA ARG A 169 33.69 -6.61 12.04
C ARG A 169 33.56 -7.98 12.70
N ARG A 170 32.61 -8.82 12.28
CA ARG A 170 32.34 -10.13 12.91
C ARG A 170 33.12 -11.29 12.31
N GLY A 171 33.72 -11.12 11.14
CA GLY A 171 34.75 -11.98 10.56
C GLY A 171 34.61 -13.49 10.83
N SER A 172 33.73 -14.18 10.10
CA SER A 172 33.75 -15.66 10.01
C SER A 172 33.99 -16.10 8.57
N ALA A 173 34.81 -17.14 8.37
CA ALA A 173 35.17 -17.63 7.03
C ALA A 173 33.94 -18.03 6.19
N GLN A 174 32.93 -18.65 6.81
CA GLN A 174 31.68 -19.07 6.15
C GLN A 174 30.73 -17.88 5.85
N GLY A 175 30.84 -16.79 6.61
CA GLY A 175 30.12 -15.54 6.33
C GLY A 175 30.74 -14.71 5.21
N LEU A 176 32.02 -14.91 4.92
CA LEU A 176 32.78 -14.08 3.97
C LEU A 176 32.32 -14.27 2.52
N GLU A 177 32.14 -15.51 2.06
CA GLU A 177 31.65 -15.79 0.69
C GLU A 177 30.24 -15.24 0.47
N ARG A 178 29.35 -15.42 1.46
CA ARG A 178 28.00 -14.86 1.45
C ARG A 178 28.01 -13.34 1.44
N LEU A 179 28.90 -12.72 2.22
CA LEU A 179 29.05 -11.25 2.27
C LEU A 179 29.54 -10.69 0.93
N VAL A 180 30.49 -11.36 0.26
CA VAL A 180 30.97 -10.97 -1.08
C VAL A 180 29.85 -11.07 -2.11
N ALA A 181 29.07 -12.15 -2.08
CA ALA A 181 27.92 -12.32 -2.96
C ALA A 181 26.86 -11.22 -2.75
N LEU A 182 26.53 -10.91 -1.49
CA LEU A 182 25.59 -9.83 -1.15
C LEU A 182 26.09 -8.46 -1.59
N ARG A 183 27.40 -8.17 -1.46
CA ARG A 183 27.99 -6.93 -1.99
C ARG A 183 27.90 -6.83 -3.51
N LEU A 184 28.00 -7.94 -4.22
CA LEU A 184 27.84 -7.95 -5.67
C LEU A 184 26.36 -7.72 -6.05
N GLN A 185 25.43 -8.35 -5.34
CA GLN A 185 23.99 -8.13 -5.53
C GLN A 185 23.61 -6.68 -5.23
N TRP A 186 24.13 -6.11 -4.13
CA TRP A 186 23.92 -4.72 -3.76
C TRP A 186 24.42 -3.74 -4.83
N ARG A 187 25.64 -3.93 -5.34
CA ARG A 187 26.18 -3.09 -6.43
C ARG A 187 25.33 -3.18 -7.70
N ARG A 188 24.94 -4.39 -8.11
CA ARG A 188 24.05 -4.58 -9.27
C ARG A 188 22.71 -3.89 -9.05
N HIS A 189 22.13 -3.99 -7.85
CA HIS A 189 20.90 -3.29 -7.52
C HIS A 189 21.08 -1.77 -7.63
N LEU A 190 22.16 -1.19 -7.10
CA LEU A 190 22.44 0.25 -7.24
C LEU A 190 22.62 0.70 -8.70
N GLU A 191 23.19 -0.14 -9.57
CA GLU A 191 23.37 0.16 -10.99
C GLU A 191 22.05 0.03 -11.78
N GLN A 192 21.14 -0.83 -11.35
CA GLN A 192 19.89 -1.15 -12.04
C GLN A 192 18.68 -0.41 -11.49
N ARG A 193 18.74 0.06 -10.23
CA ARG A 193 17.63 0.77 -9.59
C ARG A 193 17.28 2.00 -10.41
N ARG A 194 16.00 2.20 -10.63
CA ARG A 194 15.47 3.36 -11.34
C ARG A 194 14.28 3.91 -10.58
N LEU A 195 13.31 3.06 -10.28
CA LEU A 195 12.01 3.47 -9.75
C LEU A 195 12.08 3.81 -8.26
N LEU A 196 13.02 3.22 -7.51
CA LEU A 196 13.29 3.60 -6.12
C LEU A 196 13.97 4.97 -5.95
N ASP A 197 14.49 5.56 -7.03
CA ASP A 197 15.08 6.90 -6.99
C ASP A 197 13.98 7.97 -7.06
N ALA A 198 13.98 8.91 -6.10
CA ALA A 198 13.04 10.02 -6.03
C ALA A 198 13.01 10.86 -7.33
N LEU A 199 14.14 10.96 -8.04
CA LEU A 199 14.21 11.68 -9.32
C LEU A 199 13.34 11.04 -10.42
N ASN A 200 12.99 9.76 -10.28
CA ASN A 200 12.17 9.00 -11.22
C ASN A 200 10.71 8.84 -10.73
N PHE A 201 10.22 9.72 -9.86
CA PHE A 201 8.87 9.68 -9.29
C PHE A 201 7.76 9.43 -10.31
N THR A 202 7.75 10.18 -11.42
CA THR A 202 6.75 10.03 -12.49
C THR A 202 6.82 8.67 -13.18
N ALA A 203 8.02 8.10 -13.33
CA ALA A 203 8.18 6.76 -13.90
C ALA A 203 7.68 5.68 -12.91
N ALA A 204 7.93 5.85 -11.61
CA ALA A 204 7.44 4.96 -10.57
C ALA A 204 5.90 5.00 -10.44
N LEU A 205 5.29 6.17 -10.62
CA LEU A 205 3.83 6.31 -10.70
C LEU A 205 3.21 5.54 -11.87
N ALA A 206 3.90 5.53 -13.02
CA ALA A 206 3.45 4.82 -14.21
C ALA A 206 3.68 3.30 -14.13
N ASP A 207 4.63 2.86 -13.31
CA ASP A 207 5.06 1.46 -13.19
C ASP A 207 5.20 1.04 -11.73
N LEU A 208 4.05 0.90 -11.05
CA LEU A 208 4.01 0.47 -9.65
C LEU A 208 4.53 -0.96 -9.47
N GLN A 209 4.28 -1.84 -10.44
CA GLN A 209 4.78 -3.22 -10.37
C GLN A 209 6.32 -3.24 -10.42
N GLY A 210 6.92 -2.48 -11.34
CA GLY A 210 8.37 -2.35 -11.38
C GLY A 210 8.95 -1.75 -10.09
N LEU A 211 8.25 -0.78 -9.47
CA LEU A 211 8.64 -0.24 -8.17
C LEU A 211 8.63 -1.32 -7.08
N HIS A 212 7.57 -2.15 -7.04
CA HIS A 212 7.46 -3.27 -6.11
C HIS A 212 8.53 -4.34 -6.33
N ASP A 213 8.89 -4.63 -7.59
CA ASP A 213 9.95 -5.58 -7.92
C ASP A 213 11.34 -5.09 -7.45
N GLU A 214 11.62 -3.78 -7.59
CA GLU A 214 12.82 -3.16 -7.06
C GLU A 214 12.86 -3.20 -5.53
N LEU A 215 11.74 -2.90 -4.84
CA LEU A 215 11.60 -3.00 -3.39
C LEU A 215 11.82 -4.42 -2.89
N ALA A 216 11.19 -5.42 -3.51
CA ALA A 216 11.35 -6.82 -3.13
C ALA A 216 12.82 -7.28 -3.27
N THR A 217 13.54 -6.73 -4.24
CA THR A 217 14.99 -6.98 -4.37
C THR A 217 15.77 -6.35 -3.22
N LEU A 218 15.44 -5.11 -2.83
CA LEU A 218 16.04 -4.42 -1.70
C LEU A 218 15.79 -5.16 -0.37
N GLU A 219 14.55 -5.58 -0.11
CA GLU A 219 14.16 -6.35 1.08
C GLU A 219 14.95 -7.66 1.18
N ARG A 220 15.06 -8.42 0.08
CA ARG A 220 15.86 -9.66 0.07
C ARG A 220 17.32 -9.44 0.44
N ILE A 221 17.93 -8.35 -0.03
CA ILE A 221 19.32 -7.99 0.31
C ILE A 221 19.40 -7.62 1.79
N HIS A 222 18.49 -6.76 2.26
CA HIS A 222 18.41 -6.33 3.66
C HIS A 222 18.28 -7.52 4.62
N ASP A 223 17.32 -8.42 4.36
CA ASP A 223 17.04 -9.58 5.23
C ASP A 223 18.19 -10.59 5.22
N SER A 224 18.76 -10.86 4.04
CA SER A 224 19.91 -11.76 3.92
C SER A 224 21.13 -11.23 4.67
N LEU A 225 21.32 -9.91 4.67
CA LEU A 225 22.41 -9.26 5.38
C LEU A 225 22.11 -9.20 6.90
N GLY A 226 20.86 -8.92 7.27
CA GLY A 226 20.35 -8.97 8.64
C GLY A 226 20.61 -10.32 9.30
N ALA A 227 20.37 -11.43 8.59
CA ALA A 227 20.64 -12.78 9.08
C ALA A 227 22.14 -13.06 9.35
N LEU A 228 23.06 -12.30 8.76
CA LEU A 228 24.51 -12.40 9.02
C LEU A 228 24.94 -11.57 10.24
N VAL A 229 24.22 -10.49 10.56
CA VAL A 229 24.56 -9.52 11.62
C VAL A 229 23.63 -9.57 12.84
N VAL A 230 22.55 -10.32 12.80
CA VAL A 230 21.73 -10.62 13.97
C VAL A 230 21.98 -12.08 14.32
N PRO A 231 22.56 -12.39 15.51
CA PRO A 231 22.70 -13.78 15.93
C PRO A 231 21.31 -14.40 15.93
N GLY A 232 21.13 -15.49 15.19
CA GLY A 232 19.87 -16.24 15.27
C GLY A 232 19.59 -16.58 16.72
N ARG A 233 18.36 -16.33 17.18
CA ARG A 233 17.79 -17.13 18.28
C ARG A 233 17.95 -18.60 17.86
N ARG A 234 18.99 -19.27 18.34
CA ARG A 234 19.06 -20.73 18.31
C ARG A 234 18.67 -21.23 19.70
N ALA A 235 17.70 -22.14 19.69
CA ALA A 235 17.32 -23.08 20.75
C ALA A 235 16.69 -22.49 22.05
N ARG A 236 15.38 -22.27 22.01
CA ARG A 236 14.49 -22.75 23.10
C ARG A 236 13.73 -23.95 22.55
N ASP A 237 14.45 -25.05 22.32
CA ASP A 237 13.88 -26.39 22.07
C ASP A 237 14.81 -27.51 22.60
N ASP A 238 15.72 -27.16 23.52
CA ASP A 238 16.45 -28.12 24.35
C ASP A 238 16.21 -27.72 25.81
N LEU A 239 15.06 -28.13 26.34
CA LEU A 239 14.75 -28.37 27.75
C LEU A 239 13.37 -29.04 27.80
N CYS A 240 13.32 -30.26 27.27
CA CYS A 240 12.53 -31.33 27.88
C CYS A 240 13.39 -31.98 28.97
#